data_AF-A0A3P8Q4V0-F1
#
_entry.id   AF-A0A3P8Q4V0-F1
#
_cell.length_a   1.000
_cell.length_b   1.000
_cell.length_c   1.000
_cell.angle_alpha   90.00
_cell.angle_beta   90.00
_cell.angle_gamma   90.00
#
_symmetry.space_group_name_H-M   'P 1'
#
loop_
_entity.id
_entity.type
_entity.pdbx_description
1 polymer ?
#
loop_
_entity_poly.entity_id
_entity_poly.type
_entity_poly.pdbx_seq_one_letter_code
_entity_poly.pdbx_strand_id
1 'polypeptide(L)'
;MRRLLVLLAVLWVCDGVKFGQLCSSNPSNSRRTSDRWGQGQYGAGRGTRLHQGLDIKCSDGAAVYAPFDVTLNGKLTVYTDPSKAAINEGINLSGQGLCFKLFYVRPDRTSGTVRKGQRIGTMLPMQSVYPGITSHIHVQMCDKRDPTPYF
;
A
#
# COMPACT_ATOMS: atom_id res chain seq x y z
N MET A 1 20.67 57.39 6.38
CA MET A 1 20.23 56.20 7.15
C MET A 1 19.64 55.19 6.18
N ARG A 2 20.35 54.09 5.90
CA ARG A 2 19.97 53.08 4.90
C ARG A 2 19.04 52.05 5.56
N ARG A 3 17.78 51.99 5.16
CA ARG A 3 16.83 50.97 5.63
C ARG A 3 17.10 49.66 4.89
N LEU A 4 17.58 48.63 5.59
CA LEU A 4 17.59 47.26 5.09
C LEU A 4 16.17 46.71 5.16
N LEU A 5 15.61 46.36 4.00
CA LEU A 5 14.41 45.52 3.89
C LEU A 5 14.87 44.06 3.86
N VAL A 6 14.63 43.35 4.96
CA VAL A 6 14.83 41.89 5.03
C VAL A 6 13.53 41.24 4.55
N LEU A 7 13.56 40.71 3.32
CA LEU A 7 12.50 39.87 2.78
C LEU A 7 12.62 38.47 3.40
N LEU A 8 11.76 38.17 4.37
CA LEU A 8 11.59 36.82 4.91
C LEU A 8 10.83 35.99 3.87
N ALA A 9 11.53 35.13 3.13
CA ALA A 9 10.90 34.15 2.25
C ALA A 9 10.28 33.04 3.10
N VAL A 10 8.96 33.04 3.24
CA VAL A 10 8.22 31.95 3.88
C VAL A 10 8.15 30.78 2.90
N LEU A 11 9.07 29.82 3.05
CA LEU A 11 9.01 28.55 2.34
C LEU A 11 7.86 27.72 2.92
N TRP A 12 6.71 27.73 2.25
CA TRP A 12 5.65 26.75 2.49
C TRP A 12 6.18 25.37 2.09
N VAL A 13 6.61 24.59 3.08
CA VAL A 13 6.85 23.16 2.88
C VAL A 13 5.46 22.54 2.75
N CYS A 14 5.03 22.27 1.52
CA CYS A 14 3.87 21.40 1.30
C CYS A 14 4.25 20.02 1.84
N ASP A 15 3.75 19.65 3.01
CA ASP A 15 3.86 18.28 3.50
C ASP A 15 3.25 17.35 2.45
N GLY A 16 4.10 16.58 1.77
CA GLY A 16 3.66 15.61 0.77
C GLY A 16 2.78 14.56 1.42
N VAL A 17 1.79 14.06 0.68
CA VAL A 17 0.91 12.97 1.16
C VAL A 17 1.74 11.77 1.61
N LYS A 18 1.48 11.27 2.82
CA LYS A 18 2.11 10.06 3.37
C LYS A 18 1.06 9.04 3.79
N PHE A 19 1.34 7.77 3.53
CA PHE A 19 0.49 6.69 3.98
C PHE A 19 0.61 6.53 5.48
N GLY A 20 -0.51 6.64 6.20
CA GLY A 20 -0.60 6.18 7.59
C GLY A 20 -0.42 4.66 7.68
N GLN A 21 -0.39 4.15 8.91
CA GLN A 21 -0.28 2.71 9.18
C GLN A 21 -1.29 1.91 8.34
N LEU A 22 -0.79 0.99 7.53
CA LEU A 22 -1.63 0.10 6.73
C LEU A 22 -2.00 -1.18 7.45
N CYS A 23 -1.13 -1.68 8.34
CA CYS A 23 -1.30 -3.01 8.93
C CYS A 23 -1.13 -2.98 10.45
N SER A 24 -2.01 -3.68 11.16
CA SER A 24 -1.98 -3.78 12.62
C SER A 24 -0.69 -4.39 13.17
N SER A 25 -0.03 -5.27 12.41
CA SER A 25 1.24 -5.87 12.79
C SER A 25 2.48 -5.08 12.31
N ASN A 26 2.29 -3.92 11.68
CA ASN A 26 3.39 -3.10 11.15
C ASN A 26 3.08 -1.59 11.26
N PRO A 27 3.18 -1.00 12.45
CA PRO A 27 2.86 0.42 12.68
C PRO A 27 3.68 1.42 11.84
N SER A 28 4.91 1.05 11.47
CA SER A 28 5.84 1.91 10.74
C SER A 28 5.79 1.73 9.21
N ASN A 29 4.89 0.89 8.69
CA ASN A 29 4.86 0.51 7.27
C ASN A 29 6.23 0.02 6.76
N SER A 30 6.96 -0.74 7.58
CA SER A 30 8.23 -1.35 7.17
C SER A 30 8.05 -2.21 5.91
N ARG A 31 8.97 -2.05 4.96
CA ARG A 31 8.91 -2.67 3.64
C ARG A 31 9.43 -4.10 3.68
N ARG A 32 8.83 -5.00 2.90
CA ARG A 32 9.42 -6.31 2.61
C ARG A 32 10.72 -6.11 1.83
N THR A 33 11.76 -6.83 2.23
CA THR A 33 13.07 -6.82 1.60
C THR A 33 13.21 -8.06 0.70
N SER A 34 14.33 -8.78 0.78
CA SER A 34 14.57 -10.00 0.04
C SER A 34 14.21 -11.24 0.86
N ASP A 35 13.57 -12.20 0.23
CA ASP A 35 13.38 -13.56 0.71
C ASP A 35 13.48 -14.55 -0.47
N ARG A 36 13.22 -15.84 -0.23
CA ARG A 36 13.34 -16.87 -1.27
C ARG A 36 12.39 -16.69 -2.47
N TRP A 37 11.37 -15.83 -2.34
CA TRP A 37 10.40 -15.54 -3.40
C TRP A 37 10.72 -14.23 -4.14
N GLY A 38 11.86 -13.60 -3.87
CA GLY A 38 12.30 -12.37 -4.52
C GLY A 38 12.30 -11.17 -3.57
N GLN A 39 12.13 -9.98 -4.14
CA GLN A 39 12.29 -8.71 -3.41
C GLN A 39 11.04 -7.84 -3.49
N GLY A 40 10.73 -7.11 -2.41
CA GLY A 40 9.48 -6.37 -2.23
C GLY A 40 9.44 -4.94 -2.74
N GLN A 41 10.57 -4.36 -3.15
CA GLN A 41 10.62 -2.99 -3.66
C GLN A 41 10.06 -2.85 -5.08
N TYR A 42 9.63 -1.62 -5.42
CA TYR A 42 9.26 -1.26 -6.78
C TYR A 42 10.42 -1.51 -7.75
N GLY A 43 10.11 -1.98 -8.95
CA GLY A 43 11.11 -2.27 -9.98
C GLY A 43 11.92 -3.55 -9.76
N ALA A 44 11.68 -4.31 -8.68
CA ALA A 44 12.33 -5.61 -8.49
C ALA A 44 11.98 -6.60 -9.63
N GLY A 45 12.94 -7.43 -10.04
CA GLY A 45 12.74 -8.41 -11.11
C GLY A 45 11.66 -9.46 -10.78
N ARG A 46 10.89 -9.85 -11.80
CA ARG A 46 9.87 -10.91 -11.80
C ARG A 46 9.96 -11.71 -13.11
N GLY A 47 11.13 -12.30 -13.37
CA GLY A 47 11.47 -12.91 -14.65
C GLY A 47 11.60 -11.84 -15.73
N THR A 48 10.73 -11.87 -16.74
CA THR A 48 10.68 -10.89 -17.84
C THR A 48 9.96 -9.59 -17.49
N ARG A 49 9.35 -9.50 -16.31
CA ARG A 49 8.58 -8.33 -15.85
C ARG A 49 9.23 -7.67 -14.65
N LEU A 50 8.82 -6.44 -14.36
CA LEU A 50 9.18 -5.71 -13.14
C LEU A 50 8.02 -5.68 -12.14
N HIS A 51 8.37 -5.55 -10.86
CA HIS A 51 7.43 -5.36 -9.78
C HIS A 51 6.79 -3.97 -9.84
N GLN A 52 5.47 -3.92 -10.04
CA GLN A 52 4.71 -2.67 -10.28
C GLN A 52 4.16 -2.03 -8.99
N GLY A 53 4.59 -2.51 -7.84
CA GLY A 53 4.13 -2.04 -6.54
C GLY A 53 5.25 -2.07 -5.50
N LEU A 54 4.88 -1.81 -4.27
CA LEU A 54 5.72 -1.90 -3.09
C LEU A 54 5.06 -2.81 -2.07
N ASP A 55 5.82 -3.77 -1.56
CA ASP A 55 5.35 -4.73 -0.57
C ASP A 55 5.59 -4.17 0.84
N ILE A 56 4.50 -3.91 1.57
CA ILE A 56 4.54 -3.47 2.97
C ILE A 56 4.28 -4.66 3.86
N LYS A 57 5.18 -4.96 4.81
CA LYS A 57 5.05 -6.13 5.68
C LYS A 57 3.71 -6.12 6.41
N CYS A 58 3.04 -7.25 6.43
CA CYS A 58 1.77 -7.42 7.13
C CYS A 58 1.55 -8.90 7.38
N SER A 59 1.35 -9.29 8.63
CA SER A 59 1.15 -10.69 9.00
C SER A 59 -0.19 -11.20 8.47
N ASP A 60 -0.24 -12.48 8.10
CA ASP A 60 -1.49 -13.16 7.74
C ASP A 60 -2.54 -12.96 8.83
N GLY A 61 -3.78 -12.64 8.44
CA GLY A 61 -4.87 -12.39 9.39
C GLY A 61 -4.85 -11.02 10.08
N ALA A 62 -3.80 -10.21 9.90
CA ALA A 62 -3.73 -8.87 10.50
C ALA A 62 -4.81 -7.94 9.93
N ALA A 63 -5.25 -6.97 10.75
CA ALA A 63 -6.18 -5.95 10.31
C ALA A 63 -5.47 -4.95 9.39
N VAL A 64 -6.15 -4.59 8.30
CA VAL A 64 -5.69 -3.58 7.35
C VAL A 64 -6.48 -2.30 7.58
N TYR A 65 -5.80 -1.16 7.63
CA TYR A 65 -6.39 0.15 7.91
C TYR A 65 -6.34 1.09 6.71
N ALA A 66 -7.25 2.04 6.68
CA ALA A 66 -7.21 3.16 5.75
C ALA A 66 -6.02 4.09 6.09
N PRO A 67 -5.08 4.33 5.16
CA PRO A 67 -3.87 5.12 5.44
C PRO A 67 -4.17 6.63 5.61
N PHE A 68 -5.30 7.08 5.07
CA PHE A 68 -5.92 8.40 5.18
C PHE A 68 -7.41 8.23 4.85
N ASP A 69 -8.16 9.32 4.80
CA ASP A 69 -9.56 9.27 4.35
C ASP A 69 -9.63 8.82 2.89
N VAL A 70 -10.35 7.74 2.63
CA VAL A 70 -10.42 7.07 1.33
C VAL A 70 -11.85 6.76 0.91
N THR A 71 -12.07 6.76 -0.40
CA THR A 71 -13.21 6.14 -1.06
C THR A 71 -12.81 4.74 -1.53
N LEU A 72 -13.68 3.77 -1.29
CA LEU A 72 -13.56 2.39 -1.75
C LEU A 72 -14.21 2.27 -3.14
N ASN A 73 -13.43 1.85 -4.12
CA ASN A 73 -13.79 1.85 -5.54
C ASN A 73 -13.97 0.41 -6.10
N GLY A 74 -14.42 -0.52 -5.26
CA GLY A 74 -14.70 -1.90 -5.65
C GLY A 74 -13.58 -2.90 -5.35
N LYS A 75 -13.98 -4.18 -5.34
CA LYS A 75 -13.07 -5.32 -5.18
C LYS A 75 -12.18 -5.52 -6.41
N LEU A 76 -11.09 -6.24 -6.22
CA LEU A 76 -10.16 -6.65 -7.26
C LEU A 76 -9.86 -8.15 -7.14
N THR A 77 -9.77 -8.81 -8.29
CA THR A 77 -9.23 -10.17 -8.44
C THR A 77 -7.77 -10.03 -8.87
N VAL A 78 -6.84 -10.56 -8.09
CA VAL A 78 -5.38 -10.35 -8.27
C VAL A 78 -4.80 -11.32 -9.30
N TYR A 79 -5.32 -12.54 -9.33
CA TYR A 79 -4.84 -13.68 -10.09
C TYR A 79 -5.97 -14.37 -10.84
N THR A 80 -5.64 -14.94 -11.99
CA THR A 80 -6.49 -15.91 -12.69
C THR A 80 -6.13 -17.35 -12.35
N ASP A 81 -4.97 -17.57 -11.73
CA ASP A 81 -4.43 -18.88 -11.35
C ASP A 81 -5.19 -19.45 -10.12
N PRO A 82 -5.85 -20.62 -10.24
CA PRO A 82 -6.64 -21.21 -9.16
C PRO A 82 -5.79 -21.64 -7.96
N SER A 83 -4.49 -21.95 -8.15
CA SER A 83 -3.59 -22.29 -7.04
C SER A 83 -3.40 -21.12 -6.05
N LYS A 84 -3.76 -19.90 -6.47
CA LYS A 84 -3.64 -18.67 -5.68
C LYS A 84 -4.96 -18.19 -5.11
N ALA A 85 -6.02 -19.00 -5.18
CA ALA A 85 -7.37 -18.63 -4.75
C ALA A 85 -7.42 -18.08 -3.32
N ALA A 86 -6.61 -18.64 -2.40
CA ALA A 86 -6.57 -18.23 -1.00
C ALA A 86 -6.12 -16.77 -0.78
N ILE A 87 -5.42 -16.16 -1.76
CA ILE A 87 -4.92 -14.78 -1.69
C ILE A 87 -5.45 -13.92 -2.85
N ASN A 88 -6.54 -14.35 -3.51
CA ASN A 88 -7.00 -13.76 -4.76
C ASN A 88 -7.99 -12.59 -4.59
N GLU A 89 -7.82 -11.79 -3.55
CA GLU A 89 -8.68 -10.64 -3.28
C GLU A 89 -7.85 -9.37 -3.09
N GLY A 90 -8.48 -8.24 -3.38
CA GLY A 90 -7.93 -6.92 -3.15
C GLY A 90 -9.02 -5.85 -3.28
N ILE A 91 -8.60 -4.59 -3.16
CA ILE A 91 -9.50 -3.44 -3.21
C ILE A 91 -8.85 -2.26 -3.92
N ASN A 92 -9.64 -1.53 -4.71
CA ASN A 92 -9.25 -0.25 -5.31
C ASN A 92 -9.67 0.89 -4.37
N LEU A 93 -8.79 1.86 -4.15
CA LEU A 93 -9.05 3.01 -3.28
C LEU A 93 -8.62 4.32 -3.95
N SER A 94 -9.22 5.41 -3.51
CA SER A 94 -8.76 6.76 -3.82
C SER A 94 -8.90 7.69 -2.63
N GLY A 95 -7.99 8.65 -2.48
CA GLY A 95 -8.02 9.63 -1.40
C GLY A 95 -6.76 10.48 -1.45
N GLN A 96 -6.81 11.70 -0.92
CA GLN A 96 -5.67 12.63 -0.90
C GLN A 96 -5.03 12.85 -2.30
N GLY A 97 -5.86 12.88 -3.35
CA GLY A 97 -5.39 13.02 -4.74
C GLY A 97 -4.66 11.79 -5.31
N LEU A 98 -4.67 10.66 -4.60
CA LEU A 98 -4.07 9.40 -5.02
C LEU A 98 -5.13 8.37 -5.41
N CYS A 99 -4.77 7.52 -6.38
CA CYS A 99 -5.49 6.29 -6.71
C CYS A 99 -4.52 5.12 -6.54
N PHE A 100 -4.90 4.12 -5.73
CA PHE A 100 -4.06 2.98 -5.44
C PHE A 100 -4.88 1.71 -5.20
N LYS A 101 -4.19 0.58 -5.21
CA LYS A 101 -4.73 -0.75 -5.05
C LYS A 101 -4.00 -1.42 -3.90
N LEU A 102 -4.73 -2.18 -3.10
CA LEU A 102 -4.17 -3.08 -2.09
C LEU A 102 -4.51 -4.50 -2.50
N PHE A 103 -3.49 -5.30 -2.79
CA PHE A 103 -3.68 -6.73 -3.05
C PHE A 103 -3.49 -7.54 -1.78
N TYR A 104 -4.04 -8.75 -1.80
CA TYR A 104 -3.98 -9.72 -0.71
C TYR A 104 -4.75 -9.28 0.53
N VAL A 105 -5.79 -8.48 0.33
CA VAL A 105 -6.66 -7.96 1.39
C VAL A 105 -8.08 -8.42 1.10
N ARG A 106 -8.71 -9.10 2.06
CA ARG A 106 -10.15 -9.33 2.06
C ARG A 106 -10.84 -8.07 2.60
N PRO A 107 -11.55 -7.30 1.77
CA PRO A 107 -12.18 -6.07 2.22
C PRO A 107 -13.41 -6.37 3.07
N ASP A 108 -13.63 -5.59 4.13
CA ASP A 108 -14.85 -5.66 4.95
C ASP A 108 -16.08 -5.18 4.16
N ARG A 109 -15.84 -4.22 3.26
CA ARG A 109 -16.81 -3.64 2.33
C ARG A 109 -16.06 -3.11 1.11
N THR A 110 -16.76 -2.96 -0.01
CA THR A 110 -16.12 -2.65 -1.30
C THR A 110 -16.51 -1.28 -1.87
N SER A 111 -17.40 -0.55 -1.20
CA SER A 111 -17.86 0.78 -1.59
C SER A 111 -18.03 1.71 -0.38
N GLY A 112 -18.17 3.01 -0.65
CA GLY A 112 -18.33 4.05 0.36
C GLY A 112 -17.01 4.65 0.84
N THR A 113 -17.05 5.46 1.89
CA THR A 113 -15.89 6.18 2.43
C THR A 113 -15.45 5.65 3.78
N VAL A 114 -14.15 5.54 4.01
CA VAL A 114 -13.53 5.10 5.27
C VAL A 114 -12.56 6.19 5.74
N ARG A 115 -12.60 6.52 7.03
CA ARG A 115 -11.67 7.51 7.62
C ARG A 115 -10.32 6.90 7.93
N LYS A 116 -9.27 7.72 7.96
CA LYS A 116 -7.92 7.34 8.38
C LYS A 116 -7.94 6.48 9.65
N GLY A 117 -7.16 5.40 9.66
CA GLY A 117 -7.00 4.50 10.80
C GLY A 117 -8.17 3.54 11.04
N GLN A 118 -9.31 3.72 10.37
CA GLN A 118 -10.38 2.74 10.42
C GLN A 118 -10.01 1.49 9.62
N ARG A 119 -10.51 0.34 10.08
CA ARG A 119 -10.29 -0.95 9.41
C ARG A 119 -11.01 -0.99 8.06
N ILE A 120 -10.31 -1.49 7.05
CA ILE A 120 -10.83 -1.73 5.70
C ILE A 120 -10.89 -3.21 5.34
N GLY A 121 -10.18 -4.07 6.07
CA GLY A 121 -10.18 -5.50 5.78
C GLY A 121 -9.19 -6.31 6.60
N THR A 122 -8.92 -7.52 6.11
CA THR A 122 -7.96 -8.48 6.69
C THR A 122 -6.91 -8.87 5.66
N MET A 123 -5.66 -8.97 6.09
CA MET A 123 -4.59 -9.59 5.30
C MET A 123 -4.90 -11.07 5.05
N LEU A 124 -4.86 -11.50 3.80
CA LEU A 124 -5.13 -12.88 3.39
C LEU A 124 -4.00 -13.83 3.82
N PRO A 125 -4.25 -15.16 3.89
CA PRO A 125 -3.28 -16.14 4.38
C PRO A 125 -2.16 -16.41 3.36
N MET A 126 -1.26 -15.47 3.16
CA MET A 126 -0.17 -15.54 2.19
C MET A 126 0.76 -16.74 2.36
N GLN A 127 1.03 -17.15 3.60
CA GLN A 127 1.90 -18.30 3.88
C GLN A 127 1.35 -19.61 3.31
N SER A 128 0.02 -19.72 3.12
CA SER A 128 -0.60 -20.91 2.52
C SER A 128 -0.28 -21.07 1.03
N VAL A 129 0.00 -19.98 0.33
CA VAL A 129 0.28 -19.96 -1.11
C VAL A 129 1.77 -19.84 -1.39
N TYR A 130 2.47 -19.04 -0.59
CA TYR A 130 3.92 -18.86 -0.68
C TYR A 130 4.56 -19.09 0.69
N PRO A 131 4.70 -20.36 1.13
CA PRO A 131 5.35 -20.64 2.41
C PRO A 131 6.71 -19.94 2.50
N GLY A 132 7.04 -19.31 3.62
CA GLY A 132 8.34 -18.66 3.85
C GLY A 132 8.58 -17.36 3.09
N ILE A 133 7.56 -16.79 2.43
CA ILE A 133 7.61 -15.38 1.99
C ILE A 133 7.50 -14.48 3.21
N THR A 134 8.02 -13.25 3.15
CA THR A 134 7.60 -12.24 4.12
C THR A 134 6.17 -11.82 3.78
N SER A 135 5.18 -12.14 4.61
CA SER A 135 3.79 -11.72 4.36
C SER A 135 3.67 -10.20 4.26
N HIS A 136 2.90 -9.72 3.28
CA HIS A 136 2.85 -8.31 2.93
C HIS A 136 1.55 -7.93 2.21
N ILE A 137 1.17 -6.67 2.33
CA ILE A 137 0.21 -6.02 1.42
C ILE A 137 1.00 -5.48 0.23
N HIS A 138 0.59 -5.83 -0.99
CA HIS A 138 1.14 -5.22 -2.20
C HIS A 138 0.38 -3.93 -2.48
N VAL A 139 1.09 -2.80 -2.38
CA VAL A 139 0.56 -1.46 -2.66
C VAL A 139 0.94 -1.07 -4.07
N GLN A 140 -0.04 -0.77 -4.92
CA GLN A 140 0.21 -0.39 -6.30
C GLN A 140 -0.60 0.84 -6.69
N MET A 141 0.06 1.87 -7.21
CA MET A 141 -0.62 3.02 -7.78
C MET A 141 -1.44 2.58 -9.01
N CYS A 142 -2.58 3.22 -9.24
CA CYS A 142 -3.46 2.84 -10.36
C CYS A 142 -2.78 2.98 -11.73
N ASP A 143 -1.92 3.98 -11.87
CA ASP A 143 -1.07 4.26 -13.04
C ASP A 143 0.27 3.50 -13.02
N LYS A 144 0.51 2.65 -12.00
CA LYS A 144 1.71 1.80 -11.84
C LYS A 144 3.02 2.57 -11.64
N ARG A 145 2.96 3.86 -11.29
CA ARG A 145 4.14 4.61 -10.86
C ARG A 145 4.64 4.13 -9.50
N ASP A 146 5.87 4.48 -9.18
CA ASP A 146 6.51 4.11 -7.91
C ASP A 146 5.74 4.67 -6.70
N PRO A 147 5.19 3.82 -5.80
CA PRO A 147 4.52 4.27 -4.58
C PRO A 147 5.50 4.65 -3.45
N THR A 148 6.79 4.36 -3.58
CA THR A 148 7.83 4.56 -2.55
C THR A 148 7.86 5.96 -1.94
N PRO A 149 7.70 7.06 -2.70
CA PRO A 149 7.70 8.42 -2.13
C PRO A 149 6.63 8.66 -1.06
N TYR A 150 5.55 7.87 -1.03
CA TYR A 150 4.45 8.01 -0.07
C TYR A 150 4.67 7.26 1.26
N PHE A 151 5.77 6.50 1.37
CA PHE A 151 6.21 5.80 2.58
C PHE A 151 7.53 6.40 3.03
#